data_AF-A0A355F3B8-F1
#
_entry.id   AF-A0A355F3B8-F1
#
_cell.length_a   1.000
_cell.length_b   1.000
_cell.length_c   1.000
_cell.angle_alpha   90.00
_cell.angle_beta   90.00
_cell.angle_gamma   90.00
#
_symmetry.space_group_name_H-M   'P 1'
#
loop_
_entity.id
_entity.type
_entity.pdbx_description
1 polymer ?
#
loop_
_entity_poly.entity_id
_entity_poly.type
_entity_poly.pdbx_seq_one_letter_code
_entity_poly.pdbx_strand_id
1 'polypeptide(L)'
;MAGTEPFPTDPINAFRGDYLDELHRQDEAFFSAEGESMGPWTVRLEEDGHALYRLWEGREHGDLPEAVFRFRDVALLFLAVWPTIGRDAVFQAGERSEQGFEVLGGPLTVGHLRSFSDELLHAAGVAGAIVRSPLALAALVEAAGPVVQEKVGQILARRLAAGLRDALP
;
A
#
# COMPACT_ATOMS: atom_id res chain seq x y z
N MET A 1 18.74 15.51 42.71
CA MET A 1 18.26 14.13 42.44
C MET A 1 16.93 14.24 41.71
N ALA A 2 16.97 14.43 40.39
CA ALA A 2 15.78 14.38 39.55
C ALA A 2 15.88 13.06 38.77
N GLY A 3 14.94 12.15 39.02
CA GLY A 3 14.83 10.89 38.31
C GLY A 3 14.37 11.15 36.88
N THR A 4 15.19 10.76 35.92
CA THR A 4 14.79 10.69 34.51
C THR A 4 13.83 9.52 34.39
N GLU A 5 12.54 9.79 34.22
CA GLU A 5 11.59 8.74 33.82
C GLU A 5 11.99 8.23 32.43
N PRO A 6 12.05 6.90 32.20
CA PRO A 6 12.37 6.38 30.88
C PRO A 6 11.22 6.71 29.93
N PHE A 7 11.54 7.35 28.80
CA PHE A 7 10.61 7.50 27.69
C PHE A 7 10.13 6.10 27.25
N PRO A 8 8.83 5.90 26.98
CA PRO A 8 8.36 4.62 26.45
C PRO A 8 9.12 4.33 25.15
N THR A 9 9.84 3.21 25.12
CA THR A 9 10.73 2.78 24.04
C THR A 9 10.02 2.07 22.89
N ASP A 10 8.69 1.96 22.95
CA ASP A 10 7.92 1.34 21.89
C ASP A 10 7.79 2.31 20.71
N PRO A 11 8.17 1.89 19.48
CA PRO A 11 7.98 2.72 18.30
C PRO A 11 6.49 3.06 18.13
N ILE A 12 6.19 4.32 17.81
CA ILE A 12 4.81 4.80 17.61
C ILE A 12 4.16 3.99 16.48
N ASN A 13 3.06 3.29 16.77
CA ASN A 13 2.33 2.46 15.82
C ASN A 13 0.81 2.69 15.93
N ALA A 14 0.13 2.79 14.78
CA ALA A 14 -1.32 2.98 14.73
C ALA A 14 -2.11 1.69 15.04
N PHE A 15 -1.49 0.52 14.92
CA PHE A 15 -2.06 -0.77 15.26
C PHE A 15 -1.70 -1.16 16.70
N ARG A 16 -2.62 -1.86 17.37
CA ARG A 16 -2.39 -2.37 18.73
C ARG A 16 -1.40 -3.54 18.72
N GLY A 17 -0.63 -3.72 19.79
CA GLY A 17 0.40 -4.75 19.88
C GLY A 17 -0.12 -6.18 19.68
N ASP A 18 -1.29 -6.49 20.23
CA ASP A 18 -1.96 -7.80 20.08
C ASP A 18 -2.28 -8.14 18.61
N TYR A 19 -2.66 -7.14 17.81
CA TYR A 19 -2.86 -7.29 16.37
C TYR A 19 -1.54 -7.58 15.64
N LEU A 20 -0.45 -6.89 16.01
CA LEU A 20 0.86 -7.05 15.39
C LEU A 20 1.51 -8.40 15.73
N ASP A 21 1.38 -8.86 16.97
CA ASP A 21 1.88 -10.17 17.44
C ASP A 21 1.19 -11.33 16.72
N GLU A 22 -0.08 -11.18 16.34
CA GLU A 22 -0.79 -12.15 15.50
C GLU A 22 -0.34 -12.06 14.03
N LEU A 23 -0.14 -10.86 13.49
CA LEU A 23 0.34 -10.69 12.12
C LEU A 23 1.71 -11.34 11.90
N HIS A 24 2.64 -11.20 12.85
CA HIS A 24 3.97 -11.84 12.79
C HIS A 24 3.94 -13.38 12.87
N ARG A 25 2.81 -13.98 13.27
CA ARG A 25 2.64 -15.45 13.28
C ARG A 25 2.14 -16.01 11.95
N GLN A 26 1.73 -15.15 11.01
CA GLN A 26 1.26 -15.55 9.69
C GLN A 26 2.42 -15.61 8.67
N ASP A 27 2.33 -16.51 7.68
CA ASP A 27 3.33 -16.64 6.61
C ASP A 27 3.50 -15.33 5.83
N GLU A 28 4.74 -15.04 5.39
CA GLU A 28 5.04 -13.87 4.56
C GLU A 28 4.24 -13.89 3.26
N ALA A 29 3.59 -12.76 2.92
CA ALA A 29 2.90 -12.61 1.66
C ALA A 29 3.88 -12.78 0.48
N PHE A 30 3.38 -13.36 -0.63
CA PHE A 30 4.13 -13.60 -1.88
C PHE A 30 4.90 -12.38 -2.43
N PHE A 31 4.51 -11.17 -2.01
CA PHE A 31 5.07 -9.91 -2.42
C PHE A 31 5.94 -9.32 -1.30
N SER A 32 7.18 -9.80 -1.15
CA SER A 32 8.18 -9.17 -0.27
C SER A 32 8.90 -8.00 -0.98
N ALA A 33 9.30 -6.99 -0.22
CA ALA A 33 9.55 -5.63 -0.69
C ALA A 33 10.73 -5.48 -1.67
N GLU A 34 10.45 -5.01 -2.90
CA GLU A 34 11.45 -4.46 -3.82
C GLU A 34 11.45 -2.92 -3.73
N GLY A 35 12.62 -2.36 -3.43
CA GLY A 35 12.84 -0.95 -3.11
C GLY A 35 12.42 0.04 -4.20
N GLU A 36 12.00 1.22 -3.76
CA GLU A 36 11.51 2.32 -4.59
C GLU A 36 12.67 3.08 -5.26
N SER A 37 12.86 2.88 -6.57
CA SER A 37 13.90 3.55 -7.38
C SER A 37 13.48 4.92 -7.95
N MET A 38 12.23 5.36 -7.76
CA MET A 38 11.75 6.69 -8.21
C MET A 38 11.65 7.76 -7.11
N GLY A 39 12.28 7.52 -5.96
CA GLY A 39 12.38 8.46 -4.86
C GLY A 39 11.08 8.58 -4.04
N PRO A 40 11.17 8.81 -2.73
CA PRO A 40 9.98 9.01 -1.90
C PRO A 40 9.25 10.29 -2.32
N TRP A 41 7.93 10.17 -2.48
CA TRP A 41 7.02 11.27 -2.79
C TRP A 41 6.39 11.82 -1.51
N THR A 42 5.91 13.06 -1.54
CA THR A 42 5.23 13.69 -0.40
C THR A 42 4.14 14.66 -0.86
N VAL A 43 3.11 14.82 -0.02
CA VAL A 43 2.04 15.81 -0.22
C VAL A 43 2.23 16.95 0.78
N ARG A 44 2.27 18.19 0.27
CA ARG A 44 2.39 19.43 1.06
C ARG A 44 1.19 20.33 0.81
N LEU A 45 0.75 21.04 1.85
CA LEU A 45 -0.30 22.05 1.71
C LEU A 45 0.34 23.38 1.28
N GLU A 46 -0.11 23.89 0.14
CA GLU A 46 0.31 25.14 -0.51
C GLU A 46 -0.89 26.07 -0.70
N GLU A 47 -0.63 27.31 -1.11
CA GLU A 47 -1.69 28.31 -1.39
C GLU A 47 -2.75 27.80 -2.39
N ASP A 48 -2.31 27.07 -3.41
CA ASP A 48 -3.17 26.57 -4.50
C ASP A 48 -3.80 25.20 -4.21
N GLY A 49 -3.47 24.57 -3.07
CA GLY A 49 -4.01 23.26 -2.67
C GLY A 49 -2.95 22.28 -2.15
N HIS A 50 -3.19 21.00 -2.36
CA HIS A 50 -2.33 19.91 -1.92
C HIS A 50 -1.37 19.53 -3.06
N ALA A 51 -0.13 19.98 -2.93
CA ALA A 51 0.93 19.80 -3.91
C ALA A 51 1.68 18.49 -3.69
N LEU A 52 1.90 17.74 -4.77
CA LEU A 52 2.71 16.53 -4.80
C LEU A 52 4.14 16.89 -5.24
N TYR A 53 5.12 16.52 -4.43
CA TYR A 53 6.55 16.75 -4.66
C TYR A 53 7.33 15.45 -4.46
N ARG A 54 8.57 15.42 -4.96
CA ARG A 54 9.58 14.51 -4.41
C ARG A 54 9.98 14.99 -3.02
N LEU A 55 10.48 14.08 -2.18
CA LEU A 55 10.81 14.39 -0.77
C LEU A 55 11.78 15.58 -0.62
N TRP A 56 12.71 15.73 -1.57
CA TRP A 56 13.72 16.80 -1.59
C TRP A 56 13.30 18.06 -2.36
N GLU A 57 12.12 18.07 -2.96
CA GLU A 57 11.59 19.23 -3.67
C GLU A 57 10.72 20.08 -2.74
N GLY A 58 10.63 21.37 -3.03
CA GLY A 58 9.69 22.26 -2.36
C GLY A 58 9.69 23.67 -2.92
N ARG A 59 8.58 24.38 -2.75
CA ARG A 59 8.42 25.76 -3.22
C ARG A 59 9.47 26.69 -2.59
N GLU A 60 9.92 26.40 -1.38
CA GLU A 60 10.98 27.12 -0.69
C GLU A 60 12.34 27.07 -1.42
N HIS A 61 12.56 26.06 -2.27
CA HIS A 61 13.74 25.93 -3.11
C HIS A 61 13.52 26.42 -4.55
N GLY A 62 12.29 26.87 -4.88
CA GLY A 62 11.90 27.28 -6.22
C GLY A 62 11.47 26.11 -7.13
N ASP A 63 11.27 24.91 -6.58
CA ASP A 63 10.81 23.76 -7.34
C ASP A 63 9.32 23.89 -7.71
N LEU A 64 8.95 23.30 -8.85
CA LEU A 64 7.56 23.19 -9.27
C LEU A 64 6.98 21.86 -8.78
N PRO A 65 5.72 21.83 -8.31
CA PRO A 65 5.07 20.59 -7.95
C PRO A 65 4.78 19.75 -9.20
N GLU A 66 4.82 18.43 -9.04
CA GLU A 66 4.42 17.49 -10.09
C GLU A 66 2.91 17.61 -10.37
N ALA A 67 2.12 17.79 -9.31
CA ALA A 67 0.68 18.00 -9.39
C ALA A 67 0.16 18.80 -8.19
N VAL A 68 -0.96 19.49 -8.36
CA VAL A 68 -1.67 20.18 -7.27
C VAL A 68 -3.12 19.76 -7.29
N PHE A 69 -3.63 19.31 -6.15
CA PHE A 69 -5.01 18.85 -5.99
C PHE A 69 -5.76 19.73 -4.99
N ARG A 70 -7.04 19.97 -5.27
CA ARG A 70 -7.90 20.72 -4.34
C ARG A 70 -8.10 20.01 -3.00
N PHE A 71 -8.25 18.68 -3.02
CA PHE A 71 -8.59 17.89 -1.84
C PHE A 71 -7.44 16.95 -1.44
N ARG A 72 -7.23 16.80 -0.13
CA ARG A 72 -6.12 16.04 0.43
C ARG A 72 -6.21 14.54 0.15
N ASP A 73 -7.39 13.98 0.31
CA ASP A 73 -7.70 12.58 0.03
C ASP A 73 -7.39 12.21 -1.43
N VAL A 74 -7.73 13.10 -2.38
CA VAL A 74 -7.35 12.93 -3.78
C VAL A 74 -5.83 12.97 -3.95
N ALA A 75 -5.13 13.93 -3.35
CA ALA A 75 -3.66 13.98 -3.41
C ALA A 75 -3.01 12.71 -2.86
N LEU A 76 -3.56 12.14 -1.78
CA LEU A 76 -3.09 10.89 -1.18
C LEU A 76 -3.32 9.67 -2.09
N LEU A 77 -4.42 9.62 -2.84
CA LEU A 77 -4.63 8.58 -3.86
C LEU A 77 -3.52 8.63 -4.92
N PHE A 78 -3.19 9.83 -5.39
CA PHE A 78 -2.10 10.00 -6.36
C PHE A 78 -0.75 9.69 -5.73
N LEU A 79 -0.48 10.12 -4.49
CA LEU A 79 0.73 9.75 -3.76
C LEU A 79 0.92 8.23 -3.67
N ALA A 80 -0.15 7.48 -3.40
CA ALA A 80 -0.11 6.02 -3.31
C ALA A 80 0.18 5.35 -4.66
N VAL A 81 -0.39 5.88 -5.74
CA VAL A 81 -0.38 5.24 -7.07
C VAL A 81 0.84 5.66 -7.89
N TRP A 82 1.28 6.92 -7.80
CA TRP A 82 2.32 7.48 -8.66
C TRP A 82 3.62 6.65 -8.70
N PRO A 83 4.16 6.17 -7.55
CA PRO A 83 5.39 5.36 -7.53
C PRO A 83 5.24 3.97 -8.16
N THR A 84 4.00 3.55 -8.43
CA THR A 84 3.64 2.24 -8.96
C THR A 84 3.45 2.23 -10.47
N ILE A 85 3.13 3.39 -11.06
CA ILE A 85 2.93 3.55 -12.50
C ILE A 85 4.30 3.62 -13.20
N GLY A 86 4.39 3.05 -14.41
CA GLY A 86 5.60 3.08 -15.23
C GLY A 86 6.64 2.00 -14.88
N ARG A 87 6.34 1.11 -13.92
CA ARG A 87 7.09 -0.14 -13.72
C ARG A 87 6.65 -1.20 -14.72
N ASP A 88 7.54 -2.15 -14.99
CA ASP A 88 7.19 -3.33 -15.78
C ASP A 88 5.98 -4.05 -15.17
N ALA A 89 5.09 -4.51 -16.04
CA ALA A 89 3.85 -5.15 -15.63
C ALA A 89 4.15 -6.38 -14.75
N VAL A 90 3.79 -6.30 -13.47
CA VAL A 90 3.97 -7.38 -12.49
C VAL A 90 3.22 -8.63 -12.92
N PHE A 91 2.06 -8.45 -13.56
CA PHE A 91 1.25 -9.53 -14.11
C PHE A 91 1.10 -9.37 -15.61
N GLN A 92 1.21 -10.51 -16.32
CA GLN A 92 1.05 -10.58 -17.76
C GLN A 92 0.08 -11.70 -18.11
N ALA A 93 -0.58 -11.61 -19.26
CA ALA A 93 -1.36 -12.73 -19.75
C ALA A 93 -0.45 -13.74 -20.44
N GLY A 94 -0.62 -15.01 -20.11
CA GLY A 94 0.01 -16.13 -20.79
C GLY A 94 -0.89 -16.76 -21.84
N GLU A 95 -0.70 -18.07 -22.06
CA GLU A 95 -1.46 -18.80 -23.05
C GLU A 95 -2.90 -19.08 -22.57
N ARG A 96 -3.77 -19.46 -23.50
CA ARG A 96 -5.11 -19.93 -23.17
C ARG A 96 -5.09 -21.44 -22.97
N SER A 97 -5.49 -21.88 -21.78
CA SER A 97 -5.68 -23.27 -21.41
C SER A 97 -7.17 -23.62 -21.25
N GLU A 98 -7.47 -24.86 -20.90
CA GLU A 98 -8.82 -25.31 -20.52
C GLU A 98 -9.35 -24.56 -19.27
N GLN A 99 -8.46 -24.02 -18.44
CA GLN A 99 -8.80 -23.28 -17.22
C GLN A 99 -9.04 -21.78 -17.48
N GLY A 100 -8.72 -21.29 -18.69
CA GLY A 100 -8.82 -19.88 -19.07
C GLY A 100 -7.49 -19.33 -19.58
N PHE A 101 -7.36 -18.01 -19.59
CA PHE A 101 -6.12 -17.30 -19.88
C PHE A 101 -5.22 -17.33 -18.66
N GLU A 102 -3.99 -17.79 -18.82
CA GLU A 102 -2.99 -17.76 -17.76
C GLU A 102 -2.71 -16.33 -17.28
N VAL A 103 -2.48 -16.20 -15.98
CA VAL A 103 -1.91 -15.01 -15.35
C VAL A 103 -0.49 -15.36 -14.95
N LEU A 104 0.48 -14.67 -15.54
CA LEU A 104 1.90 -14.85 -15.28
C LEU A 104 2.37 -13.82 -14.26
N GLY A 105 3.13 -14.25 -13.26
CA GLY A 105 3.92 -13.40 -12.36
C GLY A 105 5.40 -13.72 -12.56
N GLY A 106 6.07 -12.96 -13.44
CA GLY A 106 7.39 -13.35 -13.94
C GLY A 106 7.31 -14.65 -14.75
N PRO A 107 8.19 -15.65 -14.50
CA PRO A 107 8.20 -16.91 -15.24
C PRO A 107 7.13 -17.92 -14.77
N LEU A 108 6.33 -17.60 -13.75
CA LEU A 108 5.38 -18.54 -13.12
C LEU A 108 3.93 -18.20 -13.48
N THR A 109 3.14 -19.22 -13.80
CA THR A 109 1.68 -19.11 -13.86
C THR A 109 1.13 -19.06 -12.43
N VAL A 110 0.56 -17.91 -12.04
CA VAL A 110 0.01 -17.65 -10.70
C VAL A 110 -1.51 -17.79 -10.64
N GLY A 111 -2.17 -18.00 -11.79
CA GLY A 111 -3.60 -18.22 -11.85
C GLY A 111 -4.14 -18.24 -13.28
N HIS A 112 -5.47 -18.27 -13.39
CA HIS A 112 -6.18 -18.22 -14.67
C HIS A 112 -7.38 -17.25 -14.60
N LEU A 113 -7.57 -16.46 -15.66
CA LEU A 113 -8.76 -15.66 -15.90
C LEU A 113 -9.63 -16.33 -16.94
N ARG A 114 -10.93 -16.47 -16.67
CA ARG A 114 -11.87 -16.99 -17.68
C ARG A 114 -11.88 -16.15 -18.97
N SER A 115 -11.70 -14.83 -18.84
CA SER A 115 -11.68 -13.87 -19.93
C SER A 115 -10.44 -13.02 -19.84
N PHE A 116 -9.75 -12.82 -20.97
CA PHE A 116 -8.60 -11.92 -21.06
C PHE A 116 -9.00 -10.48 -20.71
N SER A 117 -8.21 -9.83 -19.86
CA SER A 117 -8.39 -8.43 -19.50
C SER A 117 -7.04 -7.83 -19.11
N ASP A 118 -6.44 -7.10 -20.05
CA ASP A 118 -5.16 -6.41 -19.81
C ASP A 118 -5.30 -5.31 -18.73
N GLU A 119 -6.43 -4.60 -18.76
CA GLU A 119 -6.78 -3.58 -17.76
C GLU A 119 -6.81 -4.13 -16.33
N LEU A 120 -7.36 -5.34 -16.15
CA LEU A 120 -7.42 -6.00 -14.84
C LEU A 120 -6.02 -6.41 -14.38
N LEU A 121 -5.19 -6.95 -15.28
CA LEU A 121 -3.81 -7.35 -14.95
C LEU A 121 -2.97 -6.13 -14.56
N HIS A 122 -3.13 -5.02 -15.29
CA HIS A 122 -2.50 -3.76 -14.95
C HIS A 122 -2.95 -3.24 -13.58
N ALA A 123 -4.26 -3.20 -13.33
CA ALA A 123 -4.81 -2.77 -12.05
C ALA A 123 -4.35 -3.66 -10.88
N ALA A 124 -4.29 -4.98 -11.08
CA ALA A 124 -3.76 -5.92 -10.11
C ALA A 124 -2.26 -5.66 -9.84
N GLY A 125 -1.49 -5.30 -10.88
CA GLY A 125 -0.08 -4.93 -10.74
C GLY A 125 0.12 -3.68 -9.89
N VAL A 126 -0.69 -2.64 -10.13
CA VAL A 126 -0.73 -1.42 -9.30
C VAL A 126 -1.07 -1.75 -7.85
N ALA A 127 -2.15 -2.52 -7.62
CA ALA A 127 -2.53 -2.95 -6.27
C ALA A 127 -1.40 -3.76 -5.59
N GLY A 128 -0.76 -4.67 -6.34
CA GLY A 128 0.39 -5.45 -5.90
C GLY A 128 1.60 -4.60 -5.51
N ALA A 129 1.82 -3.47 -6.20
CA ALA A 129 2.88 -2.53 -5.85
C ALA A 129 2.53 -1.72 -4.59
N ILE A 130 1.27 -1.27 -4.45
CA ILE A 130 0.81 -0.53 -3.26
C ILE A 130 0.98 -1.38 -2.00
N VAL A 131 0.57 -2.65 -2.02
CA VAL A 131 0.68 -3.52 -0.82
C VAL A 131 2.12 -3.81 -0.41
N ARG A 132 3.10 -3.62 -1.30
CA ARG A 132 4.54 -3.74 -1.01
C ARG A 132 5.20 -2.46 -0.49
N SER A 133 4.54 -1.31 -0.65
CA SER A 133 5.09 -0.02 -0.20
C SER A 133 4.34 0.42 1.06
N PRO A 134 5.00 0.45 2.23
CA PRO A 134 4.39 0.94 3.46
C PRO A 134 3.86 2.38 3.31
N LEU A 135 4.58 3.24 2.58
CA LEU A 135 4.17 4.61 2.34
C LEU A 135 2.92 4.68 1.46
N ALA A 136 2.89 3.94 0.35
CA ALA A 136 1.74 3.92 -0.55
C ALA A 136 0.49 3.35 0.13
N LEU A 137 0.64 2.24 0.87
CA LEU A 137 -0.46 1.63 1.60
C LEU A 137 -0.97 2.57 2.71
N ALA A 138 -0.08 3.23 3.44
CA ALA A 138 -0.47 4.22 4.45
C ALA A 138 -1.23 5.39 3.81
N ALA A 139 -0.75 5.93 2.69
CA ALA A 139 -1.44 6.99 1.96
C ALA A 139 -2.84 6.57 1.48
N LEU A 140 -2.99 5.33 0.99
CA LEU A 140 -4.28 4.79 0.57
C LEU A 140 -5.26 4.61 1.75
N VAL A 141 -4.78 4.06 2.87
CA VAL A 141 -5.57 3.93 4.11
C VAL A 141 -5.96 5.30 4.65
N GLU A 142 -5.04 6.26 4.61
CA GLU A 142 -5.27 7.63 5.03
C GLU A 142 -6.32 8.34 4.16
N ALA A 143 -6.24 8.18 2.83
CA ALA A 143 -7.21 8.72 1.88
C ALA A 143 -8.64 8.20 2.12
N ALA A 144 -8.79 6.99 2.66
CA ALA A 144 -10.09 6.40 2.95
C ALA A 144 -10.84 7.12 4.11
N GLY A 145 -10.13 7.88 4.94
CA GLY A 145 -10.69 8.61 6.07
C GLY A 145 -11.10 7.73 7.27
N PRO A 146 -11.41 8.35 8.42
CA PRO A 146 -11.50 7.66 9.71
C PRO A 146 -12.60 6.59 9.77
N VAL A 147 -13.75 6.82 9.16
CA VAL A 147 -14.88 5.88 9.18
C VAL A 147 -14.55 4.59 8.44
N VAL A 148 -13.85 4.69 7.31
CA VAL A 148 -13.46 3.50 6.53
C VAL A 148 -12.31 2.77 7.25
N GLN A 149 -11.34 3.51 7.79
CA GLN A 149 -10.24 2.92 8.57
C GLN A 149 -10.74 2.12 9.77
N GLU A 150 -11.71 2.66 10.52
CA GLU A 150 -12.30 1.94 11.66
C GLU A 150 -12.95 0.62 11.20
N LYS A 151 -13.72 0.65 10.10
CA LYS A 151 -14.34 -0.54 9.52
C LYS A 151 -13.30 -1.55 9.02
N VAL A 152 -12.22 -1.09 8.40
CA VAL A 152 -11.09 -1.94 7.99
C VAL A 152 -10.51 -2.63 9.22
N GLY A 153 -10.24 -1.90 10.30
CA GLY A 153 -9.77 -2.47 11.57
C GLY A 153 -10.72 -3.53 12.13
N GLN A 154 -12.03 -3.26 12.14
CA GLN A 154 -13.04 -4.23 12.59
C GLN A 154 -13.07 -5.51 11.71
N ILE A 155 -12.94 -5.37 10.39
CA ILE A 155 -12.89 -6.51 9.46
C ILE A 155 -11.63 -7.35 9.71
N LEU A 156 -10.47 -6.71 9.82
CA LEU A 156 -9.19 -7.39 10.05
C LEU A 156 -9.17 -8.11 11.39
N ALA A 157 -9.61 -7.46 12.47
CA ALA A 157 -9.71 -8.07 13.79
C ALA A 157 -10.62 -9.31 13.80
N ARG A 158 -11.76 -9.26 13.10
CA ARG A 158 -12.66 -10.42 12.97
C ARG A 158 -12.04 -11.57 12.19
N ARG A 159 -11.29 -11.29 11.12
CA ARG A 159 -10.60 -12.31 10.32
C ARG A 159 -9.52 -13.01 11.14
N LEU A 160 -8.73 -12.26 11.89
CA LEU A 160 -7.74 -12.82 12.81
C LEU A 160 -8.39 -13.70 13.88
N ALA A 161 -9.46 -13.21 14.51
CA ALA A 161 -10.20 -13.99 15.50
C ALA A 161 -10.84 -15.27 14.93
N ALA A 162 -11.28 -15.26 13.66
CA ALA A 162 -11.79 -16.43 12.98
C ALA A 162 -10.67 -17.43 12.62
N GLY A 163 -9.54 -16.97 12.08
CA GLY A 163 -8.39 -17.82 11.79
C GLY A 163 -7.83 -18.52 13.03
N LEU A 164 -7.83 -17.83 14.18
CA LEU A 164 -7.51 -18.44 15.49
C LEU A 164 -8.48 -19.57 15.87
N ARG A 165 -9.77 -19.45 15.56
CA ARG A 165 -10.76 -20.50 15.84
C ARG A 165 -10.56 -21.72 14.96
N ASP A 166 -10.18 -21.52 13.71
CA ASP A 166 -9.94 -22.60 12.74
C ASP A 166 -8.58 -23.29 12.97
N ALA A 167 -7.64 -22.64 13.66
CA ALA A 167 -6.32 -23.17 14.02
C ALA A 167 -6.25 -23.90 15.38
N LEU A 168 -7.33 -23.87 16.18
CA LEU A 168 -7.44 -24.61 17.44
C LEU A 168 -8.07 -26.00 17.17
N PRO A 169 -7.46 -27.10 17.66
CA PRO A 169 -7.97 -28.47 17.44
C PRO A 169 -9.29 -28.77 18.15
#